data_AF-A0A662AJ89-F1
#
_entry.id   AF-A0A662AJ89-F1
#
_cell.length_a   1.000
_cell.length_b   1.000
_cell.length_c   1.000
_cell.angle_alpha   90.00
_cell.angle_beta   90.00
_cell.angle_gamma   90.00
#
_symmetry.space_group_name_H-M   'P 1'
#
loop_
_entity.id
_entity.type
_entity.pdbx_description
1 polymer ?
#
loop_
_entity_poly.entity_id
_entity_poly.type
_entity_poly.pdbx_seq_one_letter_code
_entity_poly.pdbx_strand_id
1 'polypeptide(L)'
;MKLIVSVLIFVFLFILLSEKAIAQDKIITKSGTTIRGDITRISDDAIFINMKVNDNVSETFISMDQVEDFFIEKVEKLRNELDTSSFFSIKLEDGTGLMGKIIFIDKSKVIFDDNNLGKITINGETIVSSTKENKNAFYHITLIDGNELHGQIIERRKNELDIQTKSLGKVTISVNNIKKMREVQQGSVKGGEYWFPNPNNTRYLFAPSAIPIEKGEGYYQNIYVLANSVNYGLTDHF
;
A
#
# COMPACT_ATOMS: atom_id res chain seq x y z
N MET A 1 -27.96 44.41 -25.88
CA MET A 1 -26.98 43.84 -26.84
C MET A 1 -25.60 43.90 -26.19
N LYS A 2 -24.99 42.72 -26.01
CA LYS A 2 -23.62 42.42 -25.53
C LYS A 2 -23.27 42.79 -24.08
N LEU A 3 -23.54 41.82 -23.19
CA LEU A 3 -22.82 41.60 -21.94
C LEU A 3 -21.37 41.21 -22.29
N ILE A 4 -20.38 42.00 -21.87
CA ILE A 4 -18.96 41.63 -21.93
C ILE A 4 -18.66 40.95 -20.59
N VAL A 5 -18.65 39.61 -20.60
CA VAL A 5 -18.11 38.81 -19.49
C VAL A 5 -16.60 38.81 -19.65
N SER A 6 -15.93 39.62 -18.83
CA SER A 6 -14.47 39.62 -18.71
C SER A 6 -14.07 38.42 -17.85
N VAL A 7 -13.46 37.40 -18.46
CA VAL A 7 -12.93 36.22 -17.76
C VAL A 7 -11.59 36.62 -17.13
N LEU A 8 -11.54 36.57 -15.80
CA LEU A 8 -10.36 36.88 -14.99
C LEU A 8 -9.36 35.71 -15.05
N ILE A 9 -8.19 35.94 -15.64
CA ILE A 9 -7.05 35.01 -15.65
C ILE A 9 -6.29 35.16 -14.34
N PHE A 10 -6.25 34.12 -13.50
CA PHE A 10 -5.35 34.06 -12.35
C PHE A 10 -4.03 33.40 -12.78
N VAL A 11 -2.97 34.22 -12.81
CA VAL A 11 -1.58 33.76 -12.92
C VAL A 11 -1.11 33.40 -11.52
N PHE A 12 -0.90 32.11 -11.24
CA PHE A 12 -0.20 31.67 -10.04
C PHE A 12 1.27 31.40 -10.38
N LEU A 13 2.13 32.32 -9.94
CA LEU A 13 3.57 32.16 -9.92
C LEU A 13 3.93 31.27 -8.71
N PHE A 14 4.24 29.99 -8.95
CA PHE A 14 4.60 29.06 -7.88
C PHE A 14 6.10 29.17 -7.56
N ILE A 15 6.40 29.51 -6.32
CA ILE A 15 7.74 29.47 -5.72
C ILE A 15 8.12 28.00 -5.50
N LEU A 16 9.30 27.61 -6.00
CA LEU A 16 9.89 26.28 -5.83
C LEU A 16 10.34 26.07 -4.37
N LEU A 17 9.49 25.43 -3.57
CA LEU A 17 9.95 24.58 -2.47
C LEU A 17 9.84 23.13 -2.91
N SER A 18 10.98 22.44 -2.97
CA SER A 18 11.08 21.01 -3.24
C SER A 18 10.55 20.22 -2.04
N GLU A 19 9.23 20.16 -1.89
CA GLU A 19 8.62 18.98 -1.28
C GLU A 19 8.84 17.82 -2.24
N LYS A 20 9.32 16.70 -1.70
CA LYS A 20 9.44 15.44 -2.44
C LYS A 20 8.06 15.16 -3.04
N ALA A 21 7.89 15.43 -4.33
CA ALA A 21 6.57 15.40 -4.96
C ALA A 21 5.94 14.04 -4.69
N ILE A 22 4.85 14.03 -3.91
CA ILE A 22 4.04 12.83 -3.73
C ILE A 22 3.64 12.42 -5.14
N ALA A 23 4.06 11.23 -5.55
CA ALA A 23 3.78 10.76 -6.89
C ALA A 23 2.25 10.59 -7.00
N GLN A 24 1.65 11.37 -7.89
CA GLN A 24 0.21 11.50 -8.10
C GLN A 24 -0.14 11.08 -9.52
N ASP A 25 -1.39 10.69 -9.72
CA ASP A 25 -1.91 10.41 -11.04
C ASP A 25 -1.90 11.67 -11.90
N LYS A 26 -1.82 11.48 -13.21
CA LYS A 26 -1.69 12.56 -14.18
C LYS A 26 -2.67 12.39 -15.32
N ILE A 27 -3.24 13.49 -15.78
CA ILE A 27 -4.03 13.56 -17.01
C ILE A 27 -3.39 14.64 -17.90
N ILE A 28 -3.02 14.28 -19.11
CA ILE A 28 -2.54 15.19 -20.15
C ILE A 28 -3.72 15.46 -21.09
N THR A 29 -4.06 16.72 -21.23
CA THR A 29 -5.14 17.18 -22.12
C THR A 29 -4.58 17.51 -23.50
N LYS A 30 -5.41 17.46 -24.54
CA LYS A 30 -5.03 17.82 -25.92
C LYS A 30 -4.58 19.29 -26.08
N SER A 31 -4.87 20.14 -25.10
CA SER A 31 -4.33 21.52 -25.03
C SER A 31 -2.92 21.58 -24.44
N GLY A 32 -2.31 20.44 -24.07
CA GLY A 32 -1.00 20.35 -23.44
C GLY A 32 -1.01 20.60 -21.92
N THR A 33 -2.17 20.77 -21.30
CA THR A 33 -2.27 20.98 -19.85
C THR A 33 -2.17 19.65 -19.11
N THR A 34 -1.31 19.58 -18.09
CA THR A 34 -1.22 18.42 -17.18
C THR A 34 -1.99 18.69 -15.90
N ILE A 35 -2.97 17.86 -15.61
CA ILE A 35 -3.75 17.86 -14.37
C ILE A 35 -3.20 16.75 -13.47
N ARG A 36 -3.09 17.02 -12.17
CA ARG A 36 -2.57 16.08 -11.16
C ARG A 36 -3.57 15.90 -10.04
N GLY A 37 -3.70 14.68 -9.55
CA GLY A 37 -4.65 14.32 -8.49
C GLY A 37 -4.74 12.81 -8.32
N ASP A 38 -5.80 12.35 -7.68
CA ASP A 38 -6.10 10.93 -7.52
C ASP A 38 -7.27 10.57 -8.46
N ILE A 39 -7.01 9.72 -9.46
CA ILE A 39 -8.06 9.28 -10.39
C ILE A 39 -8.98 8.32 -9.64
N THR A 40 -10.27 8.68 -9.53
CA THR A 40 -11.26 7.91 -8.77
C THR A 40 -12.05 6.95 -9.65
N ARG A 41 -12.27 7.32 -10.91
CA ARG A 41 -13.05 6.51 -11.85
C ARG A 41 -12.73 6.84 -13.28
N ILE A 42 -12.66 5.80 -14.11
CA ILE A 42 -12.53 5.92 -15.56
C ILE A 42 -13.77 5.32 -16.22
N SER A 43 -14.34 6.04 -17.18
CA SER A 43 -15.46 5.60 -18.01
C SER A 43 -15.18 5.90 -19.48
N ASP A 44 -16.04 5.43 -20.37
CA ASP A 44 -15.89 5.67 -21.81
C ASP A 44 -15.97 7.17 -22.15
N ASP A 45 -16.73 7.94 -21.36
CA ASP A 45 -17.00 9.36 -21.65
C ASP A 45 -16.12 10.34 -20.86
N ALA A 46 -15.61 9.95 -19.68
CA ALA A 46 -14.87 10.85 -18.80
C ALA A 46 -13.96 10.14 -17.79
N ILE A 47 -12.94 10.88 -17.33
CA ILE A 47 -12.07 10.53 -16.19
C ILE A 47 -12.42 11.44 -15.01
N PHE A 48 -12.69 10.84 -13.86
CA PHE A 48 -12.98 11.52 -12.59
C PHE A 48 -11.71 11.56 -11.75
N ILE A 49 -11.42 12.73 -11.18
CA ILE A 49 -10.18 12.97 -10.45
C ILE A 49 -10.43 13.87 -9.24
N ASN A 50 -9.87 13.47 -8.10
CA ASN A 50 -9.81 14.28 -6.90
C ASN A 50 -8.57 15.17 -6.93
N MET A 51 -8.76 16.47 -6.77
CA MET A 51 -7.68 17.45 -6.72
C MET A 51 -7.69 18.17 -5.37
N LYS A 52 -6.50 18.41 -4.81
CA LYS A 52 -6.33 19.20 -3.60
C LYS A 52 -6.18 20.68 -3.97
N VAL A 53 -7.15 21.51 -3.60
CA VAL A 53 -7.16 22.96 -3.81
C VAL A 53 -7.31 23.65 -2.46
N ASN A 54 -6.29 24.38 -2.02
CA ASN A 54 -6.27 25.10 -0.73
C ASN A 54 -6.71 24.22 0.46
N ASP A 55 -6.07 23.05 0.60
CA ASP A 55 -6.37 22.01 1.60
C ASP A 55 -7.73 21.32 1.54
N ASN A 56 -8.59 21.68 0.59
CA ASN A 56 -9.84 20.98 0.33
C ASN A 56 -9.67 20.02 -0.85
N VAL A 57 -10.27 18.83 -0.74
CA VAL A 57 -10.34 17.88 -1.85
C VAL A 57 -11.63 18.13 -2.60
N SER A 58 -11.54 18.39 -3.90
CA SER A 58 -12.68 18.50 -4.81
C SER A 58 -12.58 17.47 -5.90
N GLU A 59 -13.65 16.72 -6.12
CA GLU A 59 -13.79 15.88 -7.31
C GLU A 59 -14.13 16.76 -8.52
N THR A 60 -13.52 16.46 -9.65
CA THR A 60 -13.88 17.01 -10.96
C THR A 60 -13.83 15.90 -12.00
N PHE A 61 -14.28 16.18 -13.21
CA PHE A 61 -14.15 15.28 -14.34
C PHE A 61 -13.56 15.97 -15.57
N ILE A 62 -12.90 15.19 -16.41
CA ILE A 62 -12.39 15.60 -17.72
C ILE A 62 -13.05 14.69 -18.75
N SER A 63 -13.70 15.27 -19.76
CA SER A 63 -14.31 14.50 -20.85
C SER A 63 -13.22 13.83 -21.69
N MET A 64 -13.47 12.58 -22.09
CA MET A 64 -12.47 11.73 -22.76
C MET A 64 -12.04 12.29 -24.13
N ASP A 65 -12.89 13.08 -24.78
CA ASP A 65 -12.57 13.80 -26.02
C ASP A 65 -11.49 14.89 -25.82
N GLN A 66 -11.30 15.38 -24.59
CA GLN A 66 -10.28 16.36 -24.21
C GLN A 66 -8.98 15.73 -23.72
N VAL A 67 -9.01 14.44 -23.38
CA VAL A 67 -7.84 13.70 -22.87
C VAL A 67 -6.93 13.31 -24.04
N GLU A 68 -5.64 13.59 -23.90
CA GLU A 68 -4.57 13.11 -24.78
C GLU A 68 -3.92 11.85 -24.18
N ASP A 69 -3.57 11.88 -22.90
CA ASP A 69 -3.04 10.73 -22.17
C ASP A 69 -3.35 10.80 -20.67
N PHE A 70 -3.21 9.69 -19.95
CA PHE A 70 -3.29 9.66 -18.49
C PHE A 70 -2.42 8.54 -17.90
N PHE A 71 -2.02 8.73 -16.65
CA PHE A 71 -1.13 7.82 -15.92
C PHE A 71 -1.67 7.63 -14.51
N ILE A 72 -1.92 6.38 -14.15
CA ILE A 72 -2.21 5.99 -12.77
C ILE A 72 -0.88 5.59 -12.14
N GLU A 73 -0.42 6.35 -11.15
CA GLU A 73 0.92 6.23 -10.58
C GLU A 73 1.17 4.82 -10.04
N LYS A 74 0.16 4.22 -9.41
CA LYS A 74 0.24 2.86 -8.86
C LYS A 74 0.39 1.80 -9.95
N VAL A 75 -0.28 1.99 -11.08
CA VAL A 75 -0.16 1.10 -12.26
C VAL A 75 1.22 1.26 -12.91
N GLU A 76 1.73 2.49 -12.99
CA GLU A 76 3.06 2.75 -13.53
C GLU A 76 4.18 2.18 -12.63
N LYS A 77 4.04 2.26 -11.31
CA LYS A 77 4.93 1.56 -10.37
C LYS A 77 4.93 0.05 -10.62
N LEU A 78 3.75 -0.54 -10.72
CA LEU A 78 3.60 -1.97 -11.05
C LEU A 78 4.26 -2.33 -12.40
N ARG A 79 4.08 -1.48 -13.42
CA ARG A 79 4.69 -1.64 -14.74
C ARG A 79 6.21 -1.66 -14.65
N ASN A 80 6.79 -0.76 -13.87
CA ASN A 80 8.25 -0.66 -13.71
C ASN A 80 8.86 -1.83 -12.93
N GLU A 81 8.11 -2.46 -12.03
CA GLU A 81 8.54 -3.63 -11.25
C GLU A 81 8.22 -4.97 -11.92
N LEU A 82 7.56 -4.94 -13.09
CA LEU A 82 6.97 -6.10 -13.73
C LEU A 82 8.03 -7.18 -14.02
N ASP A 83 7.78 -8.34 -13.44
CA ASP A 83 8.49 -9.58 -13.71
C ASP A 83 7.44 -10.70 -13.70
N THR A 84 7.18 -11.27 -14.88
CA THR A 84 6.13 -12.27 -15.08
C THR A 84 6.40 -13.58 -14.34
N SER A 85 7.62 -13.78 -13.84
CA SER A 85 7.96 -14.93 -12.99
C SER A 85 7.70 -14.67 -11.50
N SER A 86 7.58 -13.41 -11.10
CA SER A 86 7.42 -12.98 -9.71
C SER A 86 5.96 -12.94 -9.27
N PHE A 87 5.73 -13.27 -8.00
CA PHE A 87 4.44 -13.11 -7.37
C PHE A 87 4.26 -11.69 -6.83
N PHE A 88 3.04 -11.21 -6.83
CA PHE A 88 2.65 -9.91 -6.30
C PHE A 88 1.49 -10.11 -5.32
N SER A 89 1.49 -9.29 -4.26
CA SER A 89 0.32 -9.04 -3.42
C SER A 89 -0.28 -7.70 -3.83
N ILE A 90 -1.58 -7.67 -4.14
CA ILE A 90 -2.31 -6.44 -4.50
C ILE A 90 -3.43 -6.24 -3.48
N LYS A 91 -3.57 -5.02 -2.96
CA LYS A 91 -4.70 -4.60 -2.12
C LYS A 91 -5.56 -3.62 -2.89
N LEU A 92 -6.86 -3.89 -2.92
CA LEU A 92 -7.87 -3.05 -3.56
C LEU A 92 -8.58 -2.12 -2.55
N GLU A 93 -9.30 -1.12 -3.06
CA GLU A 93 -10.02 -0.11 -2.27
C GLU A 93 -11.13 -0.70 -1.39
N ASP A 94 -11.79 -1.75 -1.86
CA ASP A 94 -12.80 -2.51 -1.10
C ASP A 94 -12.20 -3.35 0.05
N GLY A 95 -10.87 -3.33 0.19
CA GLY A 95 -10.13 -4.10 1.18
C GLY A 95 -9.73 -5.50 0.69
N THR A 96 -10.14 -5.91 -0.50
CA THR A 96 -9.78 -7.21 -1.10
C THR A 96 -8.27 -7.31 -1.27
N GLY A 97 -7.70 -8.40 -0.77
CA GLY A 97 -6.30 -8.77 -0.96
C GLY A 97 -6.19 -9.89 -2.00
N LEU A 98 -5.40 -9.66 -3.03
CA LEU A 98 -5.15 -10.59 -4.12
C LEU A 98 -3.69 -11.04 -4.10
N MET A 99 -3.44 -12.28 -4.47
CA MET A 99 -2.08 -12.85 -4.53
C MET A 99 -1.94 -13.72 -5.76
N GLY A 100 -0.88 -13.50 -6.53
CA GLY A 100 -0.79 -14.11 -7.85
C GLY A 100 0.30 -13.48 -8.71
N LYS A 101 0.20 -13.69 -10.02
CA LYS A 101 1.15 -13.15 -11.01
C LYS A 101 0.49 -12.13 -11.90
N ILE A 102 1.25 -11.10 -12.25
CA ILE A 102 0.82 -10.14 -13.25
C ILE A 102 1.12 -10.73 -14.63
N ILE A 103 0.08 -10.86 -15.45
CA ILE A 103 0.19 -11.35 -16.83
C ILE A 103 0.47 -10.17 -17.76
N PHE A 104 -0.27 -9.07 -17.57
CA PHE A 104 -0.22 -7.92 -18.46
C PHE A 104 -0.65 -6.65 -17.73
N ILE A 105 -0.04 -5.52 -18.08
CA ILE A 105 -0.37 -4.21 -17.56
C ILE A 105 -0.62 -3.26 -18.73
N ASP A 106 -1.82 -2.70 -18.76
CA ASP A 106 -2.22 -1.58 -19.60
C ASP A 106 -2.27 -0.27 -18.77
N LYS A 107 -2.66 0.85 -19.35
CA LYS A 107 -2.71 2.17 -18.68
C LYS A 107 -3.67 2.19 -17.48
N SER A 108 -4.83 1.55 -17.61
CA SER A 108 -5.87 1.52 -16.57
C SER A 108 -6.25 0.10 -16.14
N LYS A 109 -5.61 -0.94 -16.67
CA LYS A 109 -6.00 -2.33 -16.40
C LYS A 109 -4.80 -3.20 -16.11
N VAL A 110 -4.95 -4.09 -15.14
CA VAL A 110 -3.97 -5.13 -14.82
C VAL A 110 -4.66 -6.49 -15.00
N ILE A 111 -4.14 -7.32 -15.90
CA ILE A 111 -4.54 -8.72 -16.02
C ILE A 111 -3.72 -9.52 -15.02
N PHE A 112 -4.40 -10.10 -14.05
CA PHE A 112 -3.81 -10.77 -12.91
C PHE A 112 -4.25 -12.23 -12.85
N ASP A 113 -3.32 -13.16 -12.71
CA ASP A 113 -3.61 -14.56 -12.42
C ASP A 113 -3.59 -14.76 -10.91
N ASP A 114 -4.75 -14.61 -10.28
CA ASP A 114 -4.91 -14.81 -8.85
C ASP A 114 -4.90 -16.31 -8.51
N ASN A 115 -4.31 -16.65 -7.37
CA ASN A 115 -4.18 -18.05 -6.95
C ASN A 115 -5.54 -18.72 -6.69
N ASN A 116 -6.54 -17.97 -6.22
CA ASN A 116 -7.85 -18.47 -5.84
C ASN A 116 -8.91 -18.22 -6.92
N LEU A 117 -8.87 -17.05 -7.56
CA LEU A 117 -9.86 -16.61 -8.53
C LEU A 117 -9.47 -16.93 -9.98
N GLY A 118 -8.21 -17.31 -10.22
CA GLY A 118 -7.65 -17.46 -11.56
C GLY A 118 -7.46 -16.13 -12.26
N LYS A 119 -7.56 -16.12 -13.59
CA LYS A 119 -7.34 -14.92 -14.40
C LYS A 119 -8.48 -13.90 -14.21
N ILE A 120 -8.15 -12.75 -13.67
CA ILE A 120 -9.04 -11.61 -13.45
C ILE A 120 -8.49 -10.34 -14.08
N THR A 121 -9.36 -9.34 -14.27
CA THR A 121 -8.97 -8.00 -14.72
C THR A 121 -9.23 -7.03 -13.58
N ILE A 122 -8.19 -6.29 -13.18
CA ILE A 122 -8.24 -5.30 -12.12
C ILE A 122 -8.23 -3.92 -12.77
N ASN A 123 -9.14 -3.05 -12.35
CA ASN A 123 -9.14 -1.64 -12.72
C ASN A 123 -8.05 -0.91 -11.91
N GLY A 124 -7.18 -0.18 -12.59
CA GLY A 124 -5.98 0.42 -12.02
C GLY A 124 -6.27 1.43 -10.93
N GLU A 125 -7.36 2.18 -11.05
CA GLU A 125 -7.81 3.17 -10.06
C GLU A 125 -8.17 2.51 -8.72
N THR A 126 -8.64 1.25 -8.74
CA THR A 126 -9.05 0.52 -7.54
C THR A 126 -7.88 -0.05 -6.74
N ILE A 127 -6.65 0.04 -7.26
CA ILE A 127 -5.46 -0.47 -6.58
C ILE A 127 -5.08 0.51 -5.48
N VAL A 128 -4.91 0.03 -4.25
CA VAL A 128 -4.41 0.82 -3.11
C VAL A 128 -2.92 0.63 -2.96
N SER A 129 -2.47 -0.63 -2.97
CA SER A 129 -1.06 -0.97 -2.86
C SER A 129 -0.74 -2.25 -3.61
N SER A 130 0.51 -2.37 -4.00
CA SER A 130 1.07 -3.57 -4.61
C SER A 130 2.46 -3.82 -4.05
N THR A 131 2.80 -5.08 -3.86
CA THR A 131 4.13 -5.46 -3.38
C THR A 131 4.59 -6.69 -4.12
N LYS A 132 5.74 -6.57 -4.79
CA LYS A 132 6.46 -7.70 -5.39
C LYS A 132 7.02 -8.59 -4.29
N GLU A 133 6.86 -9.90 -4.44
CA GLU A 133 7.45 -10.87 -3.53
C GLU A 133 8.98 -10.84 -3.61
N ASN A 134 9.61 -10.72 -2.44
CA ASN A 134 11.05 -10.75 -2.30
C ASN A 134 11.51 -12.12 -1.81
N LYS A 135 12.00 -12.97 -2.72
CA LYS A 135 12.46 -14.33 -2.36
C LYS A 135 13.59 -14.36 -1.33
N ASN A 136 14.36 -13.27 -1.21
CA ASN A 136 15.46 -13.18 -0.25
C ASN A 136 15.01 -12.67 1.13
N ALA A 137 13.77 -12.21 1.24
CA ALA A 137 13.23 -11.70 2.49
C ALA A 137 12.81 -12.82 3.46
N PHE A 138 12.78 -12.45 4.73
CA PHE A 138 12.25 -13.30 5.79
C PHE A 138 10.77 -12.97 5.99
N TYR A 139 9.94 -13.99 6.16
CA TYR A 139 8.49 -13.85 6.27
C TYR A 139 7.98 -14.40 7.59
N HIS A 140 6.97 -13.72 8.12
CA HIS A 140 6.10 -14.23 9.18
C HIS A 140 4.75 -14.57 8.55
N ILE A 141 4.36 -15.84 8.66
CA ILE A 141 3.15 -16.42 8.09
C ILE A 141 2.28 -16.98 9.20
N THR A 142 1.04 -16.52 9.26
CA THR A 142 -0.01 -17.04 10.13
C THR A 142 -0.93 -17.91 9.30
N LEU A 143 -1.15 -19.15 9.73
CA LEU A 143 -2.05 -20.09 9.11
C LEU A 143 -3.50 -19.92 9.64
N ILE A 144 -4.47 -20.51 8.94
CA ILE A 144 -5.89 -20.45 9.32
C ILE A 144 -6.16 -21.12 10.68
N ASP A 145 -5.42 -22.18 10.98
CA ASP A 145 -5.48 -22.91 12.25
C ASP A 145 -4.83 -22.15 13.43
N GLY A 146 -4.22 -20.99 13.17
CA GLY A 146 -3.53 -20.17 14.16
C GLY A 146 -2.04 -20.47 14.32
N ASN A 147 -1.50 -21.48 13.62
CA ASN A 147 -0.07 -21.77 13.66
C ASN A 147 0.74 -20.67 12.96
N GLU A 148 1.91 -20.35 13.51
CA GLU A 148 2.83 -19.35 12.95
C GLU A 148 4.11 -20.00 12.42
N LEU A 149 4.49 -19.61 11.21
CA LEU A 149 5.71 -20.03 10.53
C LEU A 149 6.58 -18.82 10.22
N HIS A 150 7.88 -19.02 10.38
CA HIS A 150 8.90 -17.99 10.24
C HIS A 150 10.03 -18.53 9.37
N GLY A 151 10.30 -17.89 8.24
CA GLY A 151 11.31 -18.40 7.32
C GLY A 151 11.43 -17.63 6.02
N GLN A 152 12.31 -18.10 5.14
CA GLN A 152 12.48 -17.55 3.79
C GLN A 152 11.72 -18.40 2.77
N ILE A 153 11.18 -17.76 1.73
CA ILE A 153 10.52 -18.47 0.64
C ILE A 153 11.59 -19.13 -0.22
N ILE A 154 11.52 -20.46 -0.36
CA ILE A 154 12.36 -21.20 -1.31
C ILE A 154 11.71 -21.13 -2.69
N GLU A 155 10.43 -21.49 -2.75
CA GLU A 155 9.68 -21.59 -3.98
C GLU A 155 8.19 -21.35 -3.71
N ARG A 156 7.54 -20.62 -4.60
CA ARG A 156 6.09 -20.47 -4.62
C ARG A 156 5.53 -21.07 -5.90
N ARG A 157 4.60 -22.00 -5.75
CA ARG A 157 3.78 -22.59 -6.80
C ARG A 157 2.34 -22.10 -6.63
N LYS A 158 1.44 -22.47 -7.55
CA LYS A 158 0.06 -21.96 -7.56
C LYS A 158 -0.69 -22.21 -6.23
N ASN A 159 -0.60 -23.44 -5.71
CA ASN A 159 -1.34 -23.86 -4.52
C ASN A 159 -0.43 -24.18 -3.33
N GLU A 160 0.88 -24.05 -3.49
CA GLU A 160 1.87 -24.47 -2.51
C GLU A 160 2.96 -23.42 -2.33
N LEU A 161 3.45 -23.33 -1.10
CA LEU A 161 4.55 -22.46 -0.71
C LEU A 161 5.58 -23.29 0.05
N ASP A 162 6.80 -23.33 -0.47
CA ASP A 162 7.94 -23.96 0.17
C ASP A 162 8.73 -22.91 0.96
N ILE A 163 8.89 -23.15 2.25
CA ILE A 163 9.54 -22.21 3.17
C ILE A 163 10.69 -22.90 3.87
N GLN A 164 11.85 -22.24 3.88
CA GLN A 164 12.97 -22.62 4.72
C GLN A 164 12.77 -22.03 6.10
N THR A 165 12.39 -22.87 7.06
CA THR A 165 12.39 -22.52 8.48
C THR A 165 13.70 -22.96 9.12
N LYS A 166 14.10 -22.30 10.22
CA LYS A 166 15.29 -22.72 10.96
C LYS A 166 15.04 -23.96 11.82
N SER A 167 13.85 -24.07 12.41
CA SER A 167 13.51 -25.14 13.37
C SER A 167 13.04 -26.43 12.70
N LEU A 168 12.22 -26.33 11.64
CA LEU A 168 11.60 -27.50 10.97
C LEU A 168 12.26 -27.84 9.64
N GLY A 169 13.23 -27.05 9.18
CA GLY A 169 13.80 -27.17 7.85
C GLY A 169 12.82 -26.69 6.76
N LYS A 170 12.81 -27.38 5.61
CA LYS A 170 11.89 -27.10 4.51
C LYS A 170 10.47 -27.54 4.88
N VAL A 171 9.53 -26.59 4.91
CA VAL A 171 8.11 -26.83 5.15
C VAL A 171 7.33 -26.45 3.89
N THR A 172 6.49 -27.35 3.39
CA THR A 172 5.55 -27.08 2.30
C THR A 172 4.17 -26.86 2.88
N ILE A 173 3.57 -25.70 2.60
CA ILE A 173 2.22 -25.35 3.03
C ILE A 173 1.31 -25.07 1.85
N SER A 174 0.02 -25.38 1.99
CA SER A 174 -0.97 -24.95 1.01
C SER A 174 -1.22 -23.45 1.15
N VAL A 175 -1.26 -22.72 0.02
CA VAL A 175 -1.58 -21.29 0.00
C VAL A 175 -2.97 -21.02 0.58
N ASN A 176 -3.91 -21.95 0.40
CA ASN A 176 -5.27 -21.86 0.94
C ASN A 176 -5.30 -21.90 2.48
N ASN A 177 -4.25 -22.39 3.13
CA ASN A 177 -4.15 -22.42 4.58
C ASN A 177 -3.47 -21.17 5.15
N ILE A 178 -3.01 -20.23 4.31
CA ILE A 178 -2.37 -18.99 4.76
C ILE A 178 -3.45 -17.97 5.10
N LYS A 179 -3.50 -17.56 6.36
CA LYS A 179 -4.38 -16.48 6.84
C LYS A 179 -3.76 -15.10 6.62
N LYS A 180 -2.46 -14.98 6.89
CA LYS A 180 -1.71 -13.73 6.73
C LYS A 180 -0.25 -14.03 6.44
N MET A 181 0.36 -13.24 5.57
CA MET A 181 1.78 -13.32 5.27
C MET A 181 2.33 -11.90 5.20
N ARG A 182 3.43 -11.65 5.91
CA ARG A 182 4.10 -10.35 5.90
C ARG A 182 5.60 -10.51 5.83
N GLU A 183 6.24 -9.65 5.06
CA GLU A 183 7.68 -9.48 5.10
C GLU A 183 8.08 -8.95 6.48
N VAL A 184 9.15 -9.51 7.03
CA VAL A 184 9.73 -9.09 8.28
C VAL A 184 10.87 -8.14 7.99
N GLN A 185 10.87 -6.97 8.63
CA GLN A 185 11.96 -6.03 8.54
C GLN A 185 13.27 -6.66 9.02
N GLN A 186 14.37 -6.38 8.31
CA GLN A 186 15.67 -7.01 8.56
C GLN A 186 16.15 -6.87 10.03
N GLY A 187 15.80 -5.77 10.71
CA GLY A 187 16.13 -5.56 12.13
C GLY A 187 15.41 -6.48 13.12
N SER A 188 14.31 -7.13 12.69
CA SER A 188 13.55 -8.12 13.46
C SER A 188 13.96 -9.56 13.14
N VAL A 189 15.09 -9.77 12.45
CA VAL A 189 15.65 -11.10 12.19
C VAL A 189 17.06 -11.17 12.77
N LYS A 190 17.30 -12.09 13.70
CA LYS A 190 18.63 -12.32 14.29
C LYS A 190 19.03 -13.77 14.10
N GLY A 191 20.11 -14.01 13.35
CA GLY A 191 20.64 -15.37 13.12
C GLY A 191 19.62 -16.32 12.48
N GLY A 192 18.80 -15.83 11.55
CA GLY A 192 17.78 -16.62 10.84
C GLY A 192 16.52 -16.92 11.65
N GLU A 193 16.32 -16.27 12.80
CA GLU A 193 15.10 -16.38 13.59
C GLU A 193 14.35 -15.05 13.64
N TYR A 194 13.03 -15.16 13.69
CA TYR A 194 12.18 -14.01 13.96
C TYR A 194 12.39 -13.55 15.40
N TRP A 195 12.83 -12.31 15.55
CA TRP A 195 12.96 -11.64 16.82
C TRP A 195 11.71 -10.79 17.06
N PHE A 196 10.82 -11.26 17.93
CA PHE A 196 9.60 -10.55 18.27
C PHE A 196 9.93 -9.12 18.74
N PRO A 197 9.14 -8.11 18.31
CA PRO A 197 9.28 -6.76 18.83
C PRO A 197 9.06 -6.80 20.34
N ASN A 198 9.81 -5.97 21.08
CA ASN A 198 9.63 -5.87 22.52
C ASN A 198 8.20 -5.37 22.81
N PRO A 199 7.32 -6.16 23.45
CA PRO A 199 5.94 -5.75 23.71
C PRO A 199 5.84 -4.62 24.75
N ASN A 200 6.96 -4.25 25.38
CA ASN A 200 7.08 -3.17 26.36
C ASN A 200 8.10 -2.11 25.88
N ASN A 201 8.26 -1.90 24.57
CA ASN A 201 9.21 -0.91 24.06
C ASN A 201 8.96 0.51 24.60
N THR A 202 7.70 0.88 24.88
CA THR A 202 7.30 2.21 25.36
C THR A 202 7.41 2.38 26.88
N ARG A 203 7.83 1.35 27.64
CA ARG A 203 7.90 1.42 29.12
C ARG A 203 9.04 0.63 29.73
N TYR A 204 9.61 1.18 30.79
CA TYR A 204 10.36 0.46 31.80
C TYR A 204 9.43 -0.09 32.88
N LEU A 205 9.99 -0.84 33.83
CA LEU A 205 9.22 -1.43 34.92
C LEU A 205 8.43 -0.39 35.75
N PHE A 206 8.97 0.83 35.90
CA PHE A 206 8.39 1.88 36.76
C PHE A 206 8.17 3.23 36.07
N ALA A 207 8.53 3.38 34.80
CA ALA A 207 8.44 4.65 34.09
C ALA A 207 8.26 4.44 32.58
N PRO A 208 7.65 5.38 31.85
CA PRO A 208 7.65 5.37 30.40
C PRO A 208 9.08 5.41 29.84
N SER A 209 9.27 4.84 28.65
CA SER A 209 10.52 4.96 27.90
C SER A 209 10.53 6.26 27.07
N ALA A 210 11.65 6.54 26.39
CA ALA A 210 11.72 7.60 25.39
C ALA A 210 11.09 7.23 24.04
N ILE A 211 10.66 5.98 23.86
CA ILE A 211 9.92 5.52 22.67
C ILE A 211 8.45 5.92 22.83
N PRO A 212 7.89 6.73 21.93
CA PRO A 212 6.50 7.18 22.02
C PRO A 212 5.51 6.04 21.73
N ILE A 213 4.28 6.19 22.23
CA ILE A 213 3.15 5.31 21.92
C ILE A 213 2.62 5.67 20.54
N GLU A 214 2.33 4.67 19.70
CA GLU A 214 1.76 4.90 18.37
C GLU A 214 0.38 5.58 18.46
N LYS A 215 0.04 6.39 17.46
CA LYS A 215 -1.23 7.13 17.46
C LYS A 215 -2.41 6.18 17.57
N GLY A 216 -3.28 6.45 18.54
CA GLY A 216 -4.48 5.64 18.79
C GLY A 216 -4.25 4.44 19.70
N GLU A 217 -3.00 4.14 20.07
CA GLU A 217 -2.68 3.11 21.06
C GLU A 217 -2.64 3.69 22.47
N GLY A 218 -2.89 2.84 23.46
CA GLY A 218 -2.78 3.21 24.86
C GLY A 218 -2.72 2.00 25.77
N TYR A 219 -2.21 2.20 26.97
CA TYR A 219 -2.16 1.17 27.99
C TYR A 219 -2.44 1.73 29.37
N TYR A 220 -3.01 0.85 30.20
CA TYR A 220 -3.12 1.05 31.63
C TYR A 220 -2.06 0.19 32.32
N GLN A 221 -1.41 0.78 33.33
CA GLN A 221 -0.45 0.10 34.17
C GLN A 221 -0.84 0.29 35.63
N ASN A 222 -0.90 -0.82 36.36
CA ASN A 222 -1.06 -0.85 37.80
C ASN A 222 0.23 -1.43 38.41
N ILE A 223 0.83 -0.68 39.33
CA ILE A 223 1.97 -1.11 40.14
C ILE A 223 1.44 -1.41 41.55
N TYR A 224 0.74 -2.54 41.69
CA TYR A 224 0.06 -2.96 42.91
C TYR A 224 -0.81 -1.84 43.50
N VAL A 225 -0.64 -1.53 44.79
CA VAL A 225 -1.36 -0.45 45.49
C VAL A 225 -0.65 0.90 45.34
N LEU A 226 0.58 0.93 44.84
CA LEU A 226 1.45 2.12 44.91
C LEU A 226 1.16 3.14 43.81
N ALA A 227 0.87 2.70 42.58
CA ALA A 227 0.67 3.61 41.47
C ALA A 227 -0.23 3.02 40.39
N ASN A 228 -1.00 3.91 39.75
CA ASN A 228 -1.82 3.63 38.59
C ASN A 228 -1.47 4.67 37.53
N SER A 229 -1.29 4.25 36.28
CA SER A 229 -1.04 5.15 35.17
C SER A 229 -1.81 4.71 33.93
N VAL A 230 -2.26 5.70 33.16
CA VAL A 230 -2.88 5.53 31.84
C VAL A 230 -2.07 6.37 30.86
N ASN A 231 -1.67 5.78 29.75
CA ASN A 231 -0.92 6.47 28.70
C ASN A 231 -1.61 6.22 27.36
N TYR A 232 -1.67 7.24 26.50
CA TYR A 232 -2.35 7.19 25.20
C TYR A 232 -1.62 8.05 24.17
N GLY A 233 -1.41 7.53 22.97
CA GLY A 233 -0.78 8.22 21.85
C GLY A 233 -1.79 9.07 21.08
N LEU A 234 -1.69 10.39 21.18
CA LEU A 234 -2.56 11.32 20.44
C LEU A 234 -2.10 11.56 18.99
N THR A 235 -0.81 11.41 18.74
CA THR A 235 -0.11 11.78 17.51
C THR A 235 0.94 10.74 17.17
N ASP A 236 1.41 10.74 15.93
CA ASP A 236 2.58 9.95 15.55
C ASP A 236 3.84 10.82 15.75
N HIS A 237 4.55 10.59 16.85
CA HIS A 237 5.90 11.12 17.12
C HIS A 237 6.05 12.61 17.51
N PHE A 238 5.00 13.33 17.94
CA PHE A 238 5.11 14.73 18.43
C PHE A 238 4.03 15.18 19.42
#